data_AF-A0A0J5QGX7-F1
#
_entry.id   AF-A0A0J5QGX7-F1
#
_cell.length_a   1.000
_cell.length_b   1.000
_cell.length_c   1.000
_cell.angle_alpha   90.00
_cell.angle_beta   90.00
_cell.angle_gamma   90.00
#
_symmetry.space_group_name_H-M   'P 1'
#
loop_
_entity.id
_entity.type
_entity.pdbx_description
1 polymer ?
#
loop_
_entity_poly.entity_id
_entity_poly.type
_entity_poly.pdbx_seq_one_letter_code
_entity_poly.pdbx_strand_id
1 'polypeptide(L)' 'MTWTEITENWTARLGRLQQRFPNLDRKALRTPPKNRPDLSRHLAQCQRLTAFEAEQELDDWLFVESLAQHDSDAPSR' A
#
# COMPACT_ATOMS: atom_id res chain seq x y z
N MET A 1 -3.40 6.10 9.67
CA MET A 1 -2.09 6.19 9.01
C MET A 1 -2.14 7.26 7.91
N THR A 2 -1.21 8.20 7.89
CA THR A 2 -1.12 9.29 6.91
C THR A 2 -0.34 8.86 5.66
N TRP A 3 -0.57 9.54 4.53
CA TRP A 3 0.17 9.28 3.29
C TRP A 3 1.68 9.45 3.47
N THR A 4 2.10 10.43 4.26
CA THR A 4 3.50 10.69 4.55
C THR A 4 4.17 9.48 5.20
N GLU A 5 3.55 8.89 6.24
CA GLU A 5 4.06 7.68 6.90
C GLU A 5 4.21 6.51 5.91
N ILE A 6 3.30 6.41 4.93
CA ILE A 6 3.35 5.42 3.85
C ILE A 6 4.56 5.64 2.95
N THR A 7 4.84 6.89 2.60
CA THR A 7 5.98 7.21 1.74
C THR A 7 7.34 7.13 2.44
N GLU A 8 7.41 7.34 3.76
CA GLU A 8 8.67 7.27 4.53
C GLU A 8 9.32 5.89 4.50
N ASN A 9 8.51 4.83 4.59
CA ASN A 9 8.96 3.43 4.52
C ASN A 9 8.55 2.75 3.21
N TRP A 10 8.48 3.53 2.12
CA TRP A 10 7.92 3.09 0.85
C TRP A 10 8.55 1.79 0.32
N THR A 11 9.88 1.65 0.39
CA THR A 11 10.57 0.45 -0.13
C THR A 11 10.14 -0.84 0.58
N ALA A 12 9.99 -0.81 1.91
CA ALA A 12 9.54 -1.95 2.70
C ALA A 12 8.07 -2.25 2.42
N ARG A 13 7.24 -1.20 2.40
CA ARG A 13 5.81 -1.28 2.10
C ARG A 13 5.53 -1.77 0.69
N LEU A 14 6.30 -1.35 -0.30
CA LEU A 14 6.20 -1.81 -1.69
C LEU A 14 6.46 -3.33 -1.80
N GLY A 15 7.36 -3.87 -0.97
CA GLY A 15 7.56 -5.32 -0.86
C GLY A 15 6.30 -6.04 -0.39
N ARG A 16 5.63 -5.52 0.65
CA ARG A 16 4.37 -6.07 1.17
C ARG A 16 3.20 -5.87 0.21
N LEU A 17 3.16 -4.71 -0.45
CA LEU A 17 2.18 -4.39 -1.49
C LEU A 17 2.31 -5.38 -2.65
N GLN A 18 3.53 -5.75 -3.05
CA GLN A 18 3.76 -6.77 -4.08
C GLN A 18 3.33 -8.18 -3.64
N GLN A 19 3.42 -8.52 -2.35
CA GLN A 19 2.89 -9.79 -1.83
C GLN A 19 1.37 -9.88 -1.97
N ARG A 20 0.65 -8.77 -1.76
CA ARG A 20 -0.81 -8.71 -1.92
C ARG A 20 -1.24 -8.53 -3.38
N PHE A 21 -0.46 -7.79 -4.15
CA PHE A 21 -0.72 -7.44 -5.54
C PHE A 21 0.41 -7.97 -6.45
N PRO A 22 0.38 -9.26 -6.85
CA PRO A 22 1.49 -9.88 -7.57
C PRO A 22 1.75 -9.27 -8.96
N ASN A 23 0.71 -8.77 -9.63
CA ASN A 23 0.83 -8.08 -10.93
C ASN A 23 1.26 -6.62 -10.85
N LEU A 24 1.57 -6.10 -9.65
CA LEU A 24 1.99 -4.72 -9.48
C LEU A 24 3.38 -4.48 -10.08
N ASP A 25 3.52 -3.42 -10.87
CA ASP A 25 4.83 -3.04 -11.41
C ASP A 25 5.69 -2.32 -10.35
N ARG A 26 6.49 -3.11 -9.63
CA ARG A 26 7.45 -2.59 -8.65
C ARG A 26 8.48 -1.63 -9.26
N LYS A 27 8.81 -1.76 -10.54
CA LYS A 27 9.79 -0.86 -11.19
C LYS A 27 9.17 0.51 -11.42
N ALA A 28 7.91 0.55 -11.86
CA ALA A 28 7.15 1.79 -12.01
C ALA A 28 6.94 2.51 -10.67
N LEU A 29 6.78 1.74 -9.59
CA LEU A 29 6.60 2.26 -8.23
C LEU A 29 7.89 2.31 -7.40
N ARG A 30 9.08 2.37 -8.02
CA ARG A 30 10.34 2.54 -7.27
C ARG A 30 10.35 3.79 -6.40
N THR A 31 9.72 4.87 -6.88
CA THR A 31 9.49 6.10 -6.14
C THR A 31 8.06 6.16 -5.65
N PRO A 32 7.80 6.69 -4.43
CA PRO A 32 6.45 6.83 -3.94
C PRO A 32 5.64 7.76 -4.85
N PRO A 33 4.37 7.42 -5.15
CA PRO A 33 3.49 8.33 -5.86
C PRO A 33 3.23 9.59 -5.03
N LYS A 34 2.90 10.70 -5.70
CA LYS A 34 2.65 11.98 -5.02
C LYS A 34 1.49 11.88 -4.02
N ASN A 35 0.43 11.18 -4.40
CA ASN A 35 -0.78 11.06 -3.60
C ASN A 35 -1.35 9.63 -3.63
N ARG A 36 -2.18 9.32 -2.63
CA ARG A 36 -2.96 8.08 -2.55
C ARG A 36 -3.77 7.74 -3.83
N PRO A 37 -4.51 8.66 -4.47
CA PRO A 37 -5.27 8.35 -5.68
C PRO A 37 -4.40 7.92 -6.88
N ASP A 38 -3.17 8.44 -6.99
CA ASP A 38 -2.22 8.01 -8.03
C ASP A 38 -1.85 6.53 -7.86
N LEU A 39 -1.67 6.09 -6.61
CA LEU A 39 -1.42 4.68 -6.29
C LEU A 39 -2.62 3.79 -6.62
N SER A 40 -3.83 4.20 -6.19
CA SER A 40 -5.07 3.47 -6.47
C SER A 40 -5.28 3.29 -7.98
N ARG A 41 -5.06 4.36 -8.77
CA ARG A 41 -5.17 4.30 -10.23
C ARG A 41 -4.18 3.30 -10.84
N HIS A 42 -2.95 3.25 -10.33
CA HIS A 42 -1.95 2.30 -10.80
C HIS A 42 -2.32 0.85 -10.43
N LEU A 43 -2.83 0.63 -9.21
CA LEU A 43 -3.36 -0.67 -8.78
C LEU A 43 -4.51 -1.14 -9.67
N ALA A 44 -5.45 -0.25 -9.98
CA ALA A 44 -6.57 -0.54 -10.88
C ALA A 44 -6.09 -1.03 -12.25
N GLN A 45 -5.08 -0.36 -12.82
CA GLN A 45 -4.50 -0.72 -14.11
C GLN A 45 -3.77 -2.06 -14.08
N CYS A 46 -2.98 -2.33 -13.03
CA CYS A 46 -2.21 -3.57 -12.88
C CYS A 46 -3.10 -4.79 -12.61
N GLN A 47 -4.17 -4.64 -11.83
CA GLN A 47 -4.99 -5.75 -11.36
C GLN A 47 -6.32 -5.90 -12.12
N ARG A 48 -6.57 -5.06 -13.15
CA ARG A 48 -7.85 -5.01 -13.87
C ARG A 48 -9.05 -4.77 -12.94
N LEU A 49 -8.84 -3.97 -11.90
CA LEU A 49 -9.89 -3.56 -10.97
C LEU A 49 -10.56 -2.28 -11.46
N THR A 50 -11.80 -2.07 -11.05
CA THR A 50 -12.43 -0.75 -11.15
C THR A 50 -11.74 0.25 -10.21
N ALA A 51 -11.94 1.55 -10.46
CA ALA A 51 -11.42 2.59 -9.57
C ALA A 51 -11.90 2.42 -8.12
N PHE A 52 -13.15 2.02 -7.94
CA PHE A 52 -13.74 1.77 -6.62
C PHE A 52 -13.09 0.58 -5.92
N GLU A 53 -12.95 -0.55 -6.61
CA GLU A 53 -12.29 -1.74 -6.04
C GLU A 53 -10.83 -1.47 -5.69
N ALA A 54 -10.09 -0.73 -6.52
CA ALA A 54 -8.72 -0.37 -6.23
C ALA A 54 -8.60 0.56 -5.01
N GLU A 55 -9.56 1.47 -4.81
CA GLU A 55 -9.62 2.31 -3.62
C GLU A 55 -9.93 1.50 -2.36
N GLN A 56 -10.86 0.54 -2.45
CA GLN A 56 -11.20 -0.37 -1.35
C GLN A 56 -10.01 -1.25 -0.98
N GLU A 57 -9.38 -1.91 -1.96
CA GLU A 57 -8.20 -2.76 -1.74
C GLU A 57 -7.03 -1.98 -1.14
N LEU A 58 -6.85 -0.72 -1.58
CA LEU A 58 -5.84 0.16 -1.00
C LEU A 58 -6.19 0.54 0.45
N ASP A 59 -7.46 0.81 0.77
CA ASP A 59 -7.88 1.10 2.14
C ASP A 59 -7.69 -0.11 3.07
N ASP A 60 -8.11 -1.30 2.62
CA ASP A 60 -7.92 -2.56 3.34
C ASP A 60 -6.44 -2.84 3.60
N TRP A 61 -5.58 -2.66 2.60
CA TRP A 61 -4.14 -2.83 2.77
C TRP A 61 -3.57 -1.84 3.78
N LEU A 62 -3.99 -0.57 3.72
CA LEU A 62 -3.55 0.45 4.68
C LEU A 62 -4.02 0.17 6.10
N PHE A 63 -5.23 -0.38 6.25
CA PHE A 63 -5.74 -0.82 7.54
C PHE A 63 -4.89 -1.95 8.12
N VAL A 64 -4.59 -2.99 7.32
CA VAL A 64 -3.73 -4.10 7.74
C VAL A 64 -2.32 -3.62 8.12
N GLU A 65 -1.73 -2.70 7.34
CA GLU A 65 -0.42 -2.14 7.67
C GLU A 65 -0.44 -1.29 8.94
N SER A 66 -1.54 -0.58 9.19
CA SER A 66 -1.75 0.15 10.45
C SER A 66 -1.84 -0.79 11.65
N LEU A 67 -2.46 -1.97 11.49
CA LEU A 67 -2.51 -2.99 12.55
C LEU A 67 -1.13 -3.60 12.81
N ALA A 68 -0.39 -3.95 11.76
CA ALA A 68 0.95 -4.51 11.89
C ALA A 68 1.93 -3.56 12.61
N GLN A 69 1.75 -2.25 12.43
CA GLN A 69 2.53 -1.24 13.14
C GLN A 69 2.11 -1.09 14.61
N HIS A 70 0.85 -1.33 14.95
CA HIS A 70 0.36 -1.30 16.34
C HIS A 70 0.75 -2.56 17.13
N ASP A 71 0.77 -3.73 16.49
CA ASP A 71 1.20 -5.00 17.11
C ASP A 71 2.69 -4.99 17.48
N SER A 72 3.50 -4.21 16.76
CA SER A 72 4.92 -3.99 17.07
C SER A 72 5.14 -3.15 18.34
N ASP A 73 4.09 -2.51 18.86
CA ASP A 73 4.06 -1.75 20.12
C ASP A 73 3.33 -2.52 21.24
N ALA A 74 3.17 -3.84 21.13
CA ALA A 74 2.70 -4.64 22.24
C ALA A 74 3.88 -4.87 23.23
N PRO A 75 3.85 -4.35 24.47
CA PRO A 75 4.86 -4.67 25.46
C PRO A 75 4.80 -6.17 25.71
N SER A 76 5.90 -6.87 25.38
CA SER A 76 6.12 -8.26 25.76
C SER A 76 5.84 -8.38 27.26
N ARG A 77 4.81 -9.15 27.61
CA ARG A 77 4.31 -9.30 28.97
C ARG A 77 4.91 -10.53 29.62
#